data_AF-A0A8J6RPU3-F1
#
_entry.id   AF-A0A8J6RPU3-F1
#
_cell.length_a   1.000
_cell.length_b   1.000
_cell.length_c   1.000
_cell.angle_alpha   90.00
_cell.angle_beta   90.00
_cell.angle_gamma   90.00
#
_symmetry.space_group_name_H-M   'P 1'
#
loop_
_entity.id
_entity.type
_entity.pdbx_description
1 polymer ?
#
loop_
_entity_poly.entity_id
_entity_poly.type
_entity_poly.pdbx_seq_one_letter_code
_entity_poly.pdbx_strand_id
1 'polypeptide(L)'
;MKIQSRLYWGQGLFNKISLGELYLIVTVLNVLFLTILWFLFPVTRIALVEENEFLENLTTIFYFETFVLGLIFITKLKHKQARKSYLIIPLLGLLAALDEISFGYRMFWFQAPLVGGVRIDSIHDVFFLLLMTVKPILKQNRIILLVALGVFVCSLLIGLIWAIRHLHEVKETIQQGLKNLVLAFNHYPPLCFLLVTIGYGIVSILLDLDIFVADFLKFFEELIEMNAGLTLLFSCFAIRSSRQTQLNNSR
;
A
#
# COMPACT_ATOMS: atom_id res chain seq x y z
N MET A 1 30.29 7.58 -8.56
CA MET A 1 30.49 6.52 -7.53
C MET A 1 29.26 5.60 -7.55
N LYS A 2 29.31 4.47 -8.28
CA LYS A 2 28.21 3.51 -8.37
C LYS A 2 28.26 2.58 -7.16
N ILE A 3 27.50 2.88 -6.11
CA ILE A 3 27.28 1.93 -5.01
C ILE A 3 26.19 0.97 -5.48
N GLN A 4 26.57 -0.06 -6.24
CA GLN A 4 25.69 -1.21 -6.45
C GLN A 4 25.75 -2.07 -5.18
N SER A 5 24.83 -1.85 -4.26
CA SER A 5 24.60 -2.72 -3.10
C SER A 5 23.95 -4.03 -3.56
N ARG A 6 24.73 -4.89 -4.22
CA ARG A 6 24.36 -6.30 -4.41
C ARG A 6 24.38 -6.97 -3.06
N LEU A 7 23.19 -7.21 -2.49
CA LEU A 7 23.03 -8.05 -1.31
C LEU A 7 23.28 -9.49 -1.71
N TYR A 8 24.41 -10.03 -1.25
CA TYR A 8 24.72 -11.45 -1.37
C TYR A 8 23.88 -12.22 -0.34
N TRP A 9 22.67 -12.62 -0.74
CA TRP A 9 21.89 -13.63 -0.03
C TRP A 9 22.46 -15.01 -0.40
N GLY A 10 23.26 -15.60 0.51
CA GLY A 10 23.68 -17.01 0.54
C GLY A 10 23.93 -17.72 -0.80
N GLN A 11 25.19 -18.05 -1.12
CA GLN A 11 25.77 -18.78 -2.28
C GLN A 11 24.86 -19.63 -3.23
N GLY A 12 23.72 -19.12 -3.71
CA GLY A 12 22.79 -19.81 -4.59
C GLY A 12 22.24 -18.88 -5.68
N LEU A 13 21.36 -19.43 -6.54
CA LEU A 13 20.78 -18.79 -7.74
C LEU A 13 20.22 -17.37 -7.50
N PHE A 14 19.83 -17.07 -6.25
CA PHE A 14 19.25 -15.80 -5.81
C PHE A 14 20.24 -14.64 -5.61
N ASN A 15 21.56 -14.86 -5.73
CA ASN A 15 22.57 -13.81 -5.51
C ASN A 15 22.53 -12.64 -6.52
N LYS A 16 21.77 -12.76 -7.61
CA LYS A 16 21.68 -11.72 -8.64
C LYS A 16 20.44 -10.83 -8.53
N ILE A 17 19.44 -11.21 -7.74
CA ILE A 17 18.15 -10.53 -7.69
C ILE A 17 18.16 -9.54 -6.52
N SER A 18 17.92 -8.26 -6.80
CA SER A 18 17.73 -7.22 -5.79
C SER A 18 16.39 -7.39 -5.07
N LEU A 19 16.27 -6.82 -3.87
CA LEU A 19 15.03 -6.90 -3.08
C LEU A 19 13.83 -6.30 -3.83
N GLY A 20 14.05 -5.22 -4.59
CA GLY A 20 13.00 -4.60 -5.41
C GLY A 20 12.57 -5.48 -6.59
N GLU A 21 13.51 -6.14 -7.26
CA GLU A 21 13.19 -7.12 -8.32
C GLU A 21 12.42 -8.31 -7.75
N LEU A 22 12.83 -8.83 -6.59
CA LEU A 22 12.12 -9.91 -5.92
C LEU A 22 10.69 -9.49 -5.56
N TYR A 23 10.52 -8.30 -4.98
CA TYR A 23 9.21 -7.73 -4.69
C TYR A 23 8.33 -7.67 -5.95
N LEU A 24 8.84 -7.08 -7.05
CA LEU A 24 8.09 -6.96 -8.29
C LEU A 24 7.71 -8.33 -8.87
N ILE A 25 8.62 -9.31 -8.83
CA ILE A 25 8.34 -10.68 -9.29
C ILE A 25 7.22 -11.27 -8.43
N VAL A 26 7.30 -11.17 -7.10
CA VAL A 26 6.28 -11.72 -6.19
C VAL A 26 4.93 -11.05 -6.42
N THR A 27 4.88 -9.72 -6.48
CA THR A 27 3.64 -8.95 -6.76
C THR A 27 3.04 -9.31 -8.12
N VAL A 28 3.83 -9.35 -9.19
CA VAL A 28 3.31 -9.70 -10.52
C VAL A 28 2.79 -11.13 -10.54
N LEU A 29 3.52 -12.09 -9.95
CA LEU A 29 3.09 -13.48 -9.89
C LEU A 29 1.83 -13.64 -9.04
N ASN A 30 1.71 -12.95 -7.89
CA ASN A 30 0.52 -13.03 -7.05
C ASN A 30 -0.71 -12.44 -7.77
N VAL A 31 -0.57 -11.27 -8.39
CA VAL A 31 -1.65 -10.61 -9.13
C VAL A 31 -2.11 -11.48 -10.29
N LEU A 32 -1.18 -12.01 -11.10
CA LEU A 32 -1.52 -12.90 -12.20
C LEU A 32 -2.20 -14.17 -11.70
N PHE A 33 -1.66 -14.81 -10.66
CA PHE A 33 -2.21 -16.03 -10.10
C PHE A 33 -3.64 -15.84 -9.58
N LEU A 34 -3.88 -14.83 -8.73
CA LEU A 34 -5.19 -14.57 -8.15
C LEU A 34 -6.20 -14.12 -9.21
N THR A 35 -5.76 -13.34 -10.20
CA THR A 35 -6.61 -12.95 -11.34
C THR A 35 -7.00 -14.17 -12.18
N ILE A 36 -6.06 -15.07 -12.47
CA ILE A 36 -6.35 -16.32 -13.18
C ILE A 36 -7.33 -17.17 -12.37
N LEU A 37 -7.13 -17.30 -11.05
CA LEU A 37 -8.07 -18.01 -10.18
C LEU A 37 -9.48 -17.42 -10.26
N TRP A 38 -9.61 -16.09 -10.17
CA TRP A 38 -10.88 -15.38 -10.26
C TRP A 38 -11.67 -15.70 -11.55
N PHE A 39 -10.98 -15.73 -12.70
CA PHE A 39 -11.61 -15.97 -14.00
C PHE A 39 -11.89 -17.45 -14.27
N LEU A 40 -10.97 -18.35 -13.88
CA LEU A 40 -11.08 -19.79 -14.19
C LEU A 40 -11.93 -20.57 -13.18
N PHE A 41 -12.05 -20.10 -11.93
CA PHE A 41 -12.72 -20.83 -10.85
C PHE A 41 -13.77 -19.95 -10.16
N PRO A 42 -14.99 -19.80 -10.71
CA PRO A 42 -16.03 -18.96 -10.11
C PRO A 42 -16.39 -19.31 -8.66
N VAL A 43 -16.23 -20.59 -8.28
CA VAL A 43 -16.49 -21.09 -6.91
C VAL A 43 -15.58 -20.43 -5.87
N THR A 44 -14.38 -19.95 -6.25
CA THR A 44 -13.45 -19.31 -5.30
C THR A 44 -13.71 -17.83 -5.10
N ARG A 45 -14.61 -17.20 -5.87
CA ARG A 45 -14.81 -15.74 -5.84
C ARG A 45 -15.27 -15.24 -4.48
N ILE A 46 -16.21 -15.95 -3.86
CA ILE A 46 -16.72 -15.68 -2.52
C ILE A 46 -15.57 -15.66 -1.53
N ALA A 47 -14.76 -16.73 -1.50
CA ALA A 47 -13.59 -16.83 -0.61
C ALA A 47 -12.50 -15.79 -0.89
N LEU A 48 -12.47 -15.16 -2.07
CA LEU A 48 -11.50 -14.13 -2.41
C LEU A 48 -11.98 -12.70 -2.09
N VAL A 49 -13.29 -12.48 -1.86
CA VAL A 49 -13.91 -11.14 -1.87
C VAL A 49 -14.84 -10.88 -0.70
N GLU A 50 -15.37 -11.92 -0.06
CA GLU A 50 -16.15 -11.72 1.14
C GLU A 50 -15.25 -11.28 2.30
N GLU A 51 -15.80 -10.38 3.11
CA GLU A 51 -15.12 -9.89 4.30
C GLU A 51 -14.76 -11.09 5.19
N ASN A 52 -13.56 -11.05 5.75
CA ASN A 52 -12.96 -12.01 6.65
C ASN A 52 -12.63 -13.37 6.02
N GLU A 53 -12.60 -13.44 4.69
CA GLU A 53 -12.17 -14.62 3.95
C GLU A 53 -10.68 -14.57 3.60
N PHE A 54 -10.26 -15.19 2.49
CA PHE A 54 -8.87 -15.54 2.24
C PHE A 54 -7.94 -14.32 2.08
N LEU A 55 -8.34 -13.30 1.30
CA LEU A 55 -7.49 -12.14 1.02
C LEU A 55 -7.32 -11.25 2.25
N GLU A 56 -8.40 -10.87 2.92
CA GLU A 56 -8.36 -10.10 4.17
C GLU A 56 -7.52 -10.77 5.27
N ASN A 57 -7.67 -12.09 5.46
CA ASN A 57 -6.84 -12.84 6.41
C ASN A 57 -5.35 -12.82 6.00
N LEU A 58 -5.05 -12.89 4.71
CA LEU A 58 -3.67 -12.82 4.23
C LEU A 58 -3.08 -11.42 4.37
N THR A 59 -3.87 -10.37 4.09
CA THR A 59 -3.56 -8.96 4.34
C THR A 59 -3.22 -8.74 5.81
N THR A 60 -4.09 -9.21 6.71
CA THR A 60 -3.88 -9.22 8.16
C THR A 60 -2.56 -9.87 8.56
N ILE A 61 -2.28 -11.07 8.02
CA ILE A 61 -1.05 -11.81 8.31
C ILE A 61 0.17 -10.98 7.89
N PHE A 62 0.18 -10.40 6.69
CA PHE A 62 1.31 -9.58 6.24
C PHE A 62 1.53 -8.33 7.10
N TYR A 63 0.46 -7.67 7.52
CA TYR A 63 0.54 -6.54 8.43
C TYR A 63 1.07 -6.94 9.81
N PHE A 64 0.61 -8.07 10.36
CA PHE A 64 1.09 -8.57 11.64
C PHE A 64 2.55 -9.04 11.57
N GLU A 65 2.94 -9.73 10.49
CA GLU A 65 4.34 -10.10 10.23
C GLU A 65 5.24 -8.88 10.11
N THR A 66 4.76 -7.81 9.46
CA THR A 66 5.44 -6.51 9.41
C THR A 66 5.71 -5.97 10.82
N PHE A 67 4.72 -6.00 11.71
CA PHE A 67 4.89 -5.56 13.09
C PHE A 67 5.99 -6.36 13.79
N VAL A 68 5.89 -7.69 13.78
CA VAL A 68 6.82 -8.58 14.48
C VAL A 68 8.23 -8.48 13.90
N LEU A 69 8.40 -8.66 12.59
CA LEU A 69 9.70 -8.64 11.93
C LEU A 69 10.33 -7.24 11.93
N GLY A 70 9.51 -6.20 11.76
CA GLY A 70 9.96 -4.80 11.82
C GLY A 70 10.58 -4.47 13.16
N LEU A 71 9.93 -4.81 14.28
CA LEU A 71 10.50 -4.64 15.62
C LEU A 71 11.80 -5.43 15.80
N ILE A 72 11.82 -6.69 15.36
CA ILE A 72 13.02 -7.55 15.44
C ILE A 72 14.19 -6.96 14.63
N PHE A 73 13.95 -6.37 13.46
CA PHE A 73 15.01 -5.82 12.62
C PHE A 73 15.46 -4.44 13.09
N ILE A 74 14.56 -3.59 13.60
CA ILE A 74 14.88 -2.26 14.12
C ILE A 74 15.75 -2.34 15.37
N THR A 75 15.48 -3.27 16.29
CA THR A 75 16.29 -3.47 17.50
C THR A 75 17.75 -3.82 17.18
N LYS A 76 18.00 -4.40 16.00
CA LYS A 76 19.32 -4.80 15.51
C LYS A 76 20.08 -3.70 14.76
N LEU A 77 19.48 -2.52 14.55
CA LEU A 77 20.15 -1.36 13.93
C LEU A 77 21.09 -0.65 14.92
N LYS A 78 22.27 -0.23 14.45
CA LYS A 78 23.25 0.51 15.26
C LYS A 78 22.87 1.99 15.43
N HIS A 79 22.38 2.64 14.39
CA HIS A 79 22.11 4.08 14.40
C HIS A 79 20.78 4.41 15.08
N LYS A 80 20.81 5.21 16.17
CA LYS A 80 19.61 5.62 16.92
C LYS A 80 18.58 6.36 16.06
N GLN A 81 19.03 7.23 15.15
CA GLN A 81 18.15 8.01 14.29
C GLN A 81 17.38 7.13 13.31
N ALA A 82 18.07 6.19 12.64
CA ALA A 82 17.44 5.23 11.74
C ALA A 82 16.39 4.37 12.47
N ARG A 83 16.67 3.97 13.72
CA ARG A 83 15.68 3.24 14.54
C ARG A 83 14.40 4.04 14.77
N LYS A 84 14.53 5.32 15.13
CA LYS A 84 13.37 6.20 15.33
C LYS A 84 12.58 6.38 14.03
N SER A 85 13.27 6.67 12.92
CA SER A 85 12.63 6.89 11.62
C SER A 85 11.91 5.64 11.10
N TYR A 86 12.45 4.44 11.33
CA TYR A 86 11.85 3.20 10.85
C TYR A 86 10.82 2.61 11.81
N LEU A 87 10.69 3.11 13.04
CA LEU A 87 9.70 2.64 14.01
C LEU A 87 8.26 2.79 13.50
N ILE A 88 8.02 3.74 12.61
CA ILE A 88 6.71 3.94 11.97
C ILE A 88 6.24 2.70 11.20
N ILE A 89 7.14 1.91 10.60
CA ILE A 89 6.80 0.74 9.79
C ILE A 89 6.09 -0.34 10.60
N PRO A 90 6.67 -0.89 11.69
CA PRO A 90 5.97 -1.91 12.48
C PRO A 90 4.75 -1.33 13.19
N LEU A 91 4.77 -0.05 13.60
CA LEU A 91 3.58 0.56 14.22
C LEU A 91 2.41 0.64 13.23
N LEU A 92 2.67 1.01 11.98
CA LEU A 92 1.67 0.98 10.92
C LEU A 92 1.22 -0.45 10.61
N GLY A 93 2.14 -1.42 10.56
CA GLY A 93 1.79 -2.84 10.40
C GLY A 93 0.86 -3.33 11.52
N LEU A 94 1.10 -2.92 12.77
CA LEU A 94 0.18 -3.26 13.86
C LEU A 94 -1.17 -2.58 13.66
N LEU A 95 -1.20 -1.26 13.43
CA LEU A 95 -2.46 -0.54 13.25
C LEU A 95 -3.31 -1.11 12.10
N ALA A 96 -2.67 -1.42 10.96
CA ALA A 96 -3.35 -2.01 9.82
C ALA A 96 -3.85 -3.44 10.13
N ALA A 97 -3.06 -4.29 10.79
CA ALA A 97 -3.54 -5.61 11.19
C ALA A 97 -4.74 -5.55 12.16
N LEU A 98 -4.76 -4.55 13.05
CA LEU A 98 -5.89 -4.34 13.96
C LEU A 98 -7.14 -3.84 13.23
N ASP A 99 -6.94 -3.05 12.17
CA ASP A 99 -7.99 -2.56 11.27
C ASP A 99 -8.70 -3.74 10.59
N GLU A 100 -7.92 -4.64 9.98
CA GLU A 100 -8.41 -5.80 9.24
C GLU A 100 -9.10 -6.85 10.14
N ILE A 101 -8.63 -7.08 11.37
CA ILE A 101 -9.25 -8.07 12.27
C ILE A 101 -10.61 -7.60 12.81
N SER A 102 -11.02 -6.36 12.52
CA SER A 102 -12.10 -5.67 13.26
C SER A 102 -11.83 -5.81 14.77
N PHE A 103 -10.61 -5.50 15.21
CA PHE A 103 -10.03 -5.88 16.51
C PHE A 103 -10.95 -5.65 17.71
N GLY A 104 -11.70 -4.56 17.72
CA GLY A 104 -12.68 -4.27 18.76
C GLY A 104 -13.78 -5.33 18.85
N TYR A 105 -14.43 -5.61 17.73
CA TYR A 105 -15.61 -6.48 17.67
C TYR A 105 -15.27 -7.93 18.04
N ARG A 106 -14.21 -8.49 17.44
CA ARG A 106 -13.90 -9.92 17.58
C ARG A 106 -13.21 -10.27 18.89
N MET A 107 -12.24 -9.47 19.33
CA MET A 107 -11.41 -9.84 20.48
C MET A 107 -11.96 -9.34 21.82
N PHE A 108 -12.65 -8.20 21.82
CA PHE A 108 -13.18 -7.61 23.06
C PHE A 108 -14.70 -7.67 23.15
N TRP A 109 -15.37 -8.31 22.17
CA TRP A 109 -16.82 -8.27 22.04
C TRP A 109 -17.35 -6.83 22.05
N PHE A 110 -16.53 -5.89 21.60
CA PHE A 110 -16.88 -4.48 21.60
C PHE A 110 -17.94 -4.27 20.53
N GLN A 111 -19.12 -3.86 20.97
CA GLN A 111 -20.18 -3.47 20.04
C GLN A 111 -19.82 -2.10 19.48
N ALA A 112 -19.22 -2.11 18.29
CA ALA A 112 -18.93 -0.89 17.55
C ALA A 112 -20.21 -0.05 17.41
N PRO A 113 -20.14 1.28 17.62
CA PRO A 113 -21.29 2.14 17.45
C PRO A 113 -21.78 2.05 16.01
N LEU A 114 -23.09 2.02 15.84
CA LEU A 114 -23.75 2.12 14.53
C LEU A 114 -24.05 3.59 14.25
N VAL A 115 -23.41 4.17 13.25
CA VAL A 115 -23.68 5.54 12.79
C VAL A 115 -24.17 5.47 11.36
N GLY A 116 -25.43 5.89 11.13
CA GLY A 116 -26.04 5.79 9.79
C GLY A 116 -26.29 4.35 9.32
N GLY A 117 -26.27 3.36 10.22
CA GLY A 117 -26.42 1.94 9.87
C GLY A 117 -25.11 1.24 9.52
N VAL A 118 -23.98 1.96 9.51
CA VAL A 118 -22.63 1.40 9.33
C VAL A 118 -21.98 1.25 10.70
N ARG A 119 -21.32 0.11 10.92
CA ARG A 119 -20.51 -0.14 12.12
C ARG A 119 -19.17 0.55 11.94
N ILE A 120 -18.67 1.17 12.99
CA ILE A 120 -17.34 1.80 12.99
C ILE A 120 -16.39 0.87 13.74
N ASP A 121 -15.85 -0.13 13.06
CA ASP A 121 -14.89 -1.07 13.63
C ASP A 121 -13.48 -0.91 13.06
N SER A 122 -13.32 -0.12 12.00
CA SER A 122 -12.05 0.25 11.39
C SER A 122 -11.84 1.77 11.29
N ILE A 123 -10.59 2.20 11.03
CA ILE A 123 -10.23 3.58 10.70
C ILE A 123 -10.78 3.94 9.32
N HIS A 124 -10.79 2.99 8.37
CA HIS A 124 -11.32 3.24 7.03
C HIS A 124 -12.85 3.49 7.06
N ASP A 125 -13.59 2.92 8.01
CA ASP A 125 -15.03 3.23 8.23
C ASP A 125 -15.27 4.70 8.56
N VAL A 126 -14.32 5.35 9.24
CA VAL A 126 -14.45 6.78 9.56
C VAL A 126 -14.43 7.60 8.27
N PHE A 127 -13.62 7.20 7.28
CA PHE A 127 -13.64 7.83 5.95
C PHE A 127 -14.94 7.53 5.22
N PHE A 128 -15.45 6.29 5.32
CA PHE A 128 -16.76 5.94 4.77
C PHE A 128 -17.88 6.81 5.38
N LEU A 129 -17.90 7.05 6.69
CA LEU A 129 -18.87 7.93 7.34
C LEU A 129 -18.78 9.38 6.89
N LEU A 130 -17.55 9.90 6.73
CA LEU A 130 -17.33 11.23 6.19
C LEU A 130 -17.93 11.32 4.78
N LEU A 131 -17.66 10.32 3.94
CA LEU A 131 -18.23 10.22 2.60
C LEU A 131 -19.76 10.08 2.64
N MET A 132 -20.31 9.26 3.54
CA MET A 132 -21.74 9.09 3.73
C MET A 132 -22.42 10.39 4.18
N THR A 133 -21.73 11.23 4.95
CA THR A 133 -22.24 12.55 5.35
C THR A 133 -22.23 13.53 4.17
N VAL A 134 -21.21 13.44 3.31
CA VAL A 134 -21.04 14.31 2.14
C VAL A 134 -21.94 13.85 0.97
N LYS A 135 -22.21 12.55 0.81
CA LYS A 135 -22.95 11.97 -0.32
C LYS A 135 -24.39 12.51 -0.49
N PRO A 136 -25.22 12.70 0.56
CA PRO A 136 -26.50 13.38 0.47
C PRO A 136 -26.38 14.83 0.03
N ILE A 137 -25.37 15.56 0.53
CA ILE A 137 -25.11 16.96 0.15
C ILE A 137 -24.78 17.03 -1.35
N LEU A 138 -23.94 16.11 -1.82
CA LEU A 138 -23.59 15.98 -3.25
C LEU A 138 -24.80 15.55 -4.11
N LYS A 139 -25.65 14.64 -3.62
CA LYS A 139 -26.86 14.20 -4.33
C LYS A 139 -27.92 15.30 -4.42
N GLN A 140 -28.12 16.07 -3.35
CA GLN A 140 -29.09 17.15 -3.28
C GLN A 140 -28.62 18.35 -4.12
N ASN A 141 -27.32 18.62 -4.14
CA ASN A 141 -26.71 19.67 -4.93
C ASN A 141 -25.90 19.07 -6.09
N ARG A 142 -26.61 18.42 -7.03
CA ARG A 142 -25.98 17.88 -8.26
C ARG A 142 -25.14 18.92 -8.99
N ILE A 143 -25.52 20.20 -8.90
CA ILE A 143 -24.77 21.32 -9.45
C ILE A 143 -23.39 21.45 -8.77
N ILE A 144 -23.30 21.35 -7.44
CA ILE A 144 -22.01 21.41 -6.72
C ILE A 144 -21.13 20.22 -7.13
N LEU A 145 -21.70 19.02 -7.23
CA LEU A 145 -20.96 17.84 -7.70
C LEU A 145 -20.46 18.04 -9.14
N LEU A 146 -21.32 18.50 -10.06
CA LEU A 146 -20.96 18.75 -11.46
C LEU A 146 -19.94 19.89 -11.59
N VAL A 147 -20.02 20.91 -10.74
CA VAL A 147 -19.03 21.99 -10.68
C VAL A 147 -17.71 21.48 -10.12
N ALA A 148 -17.71 20.71 -9.04
CA ALA A 148 -16.49 20.13 -8.48
C ALA A 148 -15.82 19.16 -9.47
N LEU A 149 -16.61 18.30 -10.12
CA LEU A 149 -16.13 17.39 -11.16
C LEU A 149 -15.66 18.15 -12.41
N GLY A 150 -16.38 19.20 -12.80
CA GLY A 150 -16.02 20.08 -13.92
C GLY A 150 -14.72 20.83 -13.65
N VAL A 151 -14.56 21.38 -12.44
CA VAL A 151 -13.31 22.04 -11.99
C VAL A 151 -12.18 21.02 -11.95
N PHE A 152 -12.41 19.81 -11.43
CA PHE A 152 -11.41 18.74 -11.39
C PHE A 152 -10.99 18.33 -12.81
N VAL A 153 -11.93 18.05 -13.71
CA VAL A 153 -11.65 17.70 -15.10
C VAL A 153 -10.96 18.85 -15.84
N CYS A 154 -11.42 20.10 -15.68
CA CYS A 154 -10.75 21.28 -16.24
C CYS A 154 -9.33 21.42 -15.69
N SER A 155 -9.10 21.17 -14.41
CA SER A 155 -7.76 21.23 -13.80
C SER A 155 -6.84 20.14 -14.36
N LEU A 156 -7.36 18.92 -14.57
CA LEU A 156 -6.65 17.83 -15.23
C LEU A 156 -6.33 18.16 -16.69
N LEU A 157 -7.30 18.70 -17.44
CA LEU A 157 -7.10 19.09 -18.83
C LEU A 157 -6.12 20.25 -18.98
N ILE A 158 -6.20 21.26 -18.12
CA ILE A 158 -5.23 22.37 -18.07
C ILE A 158 -3.85 21.83 -17.71
N GLY A 159 -3.75 20.97 -16.69
CA GLY A 159 -2.50 20.30 -16.30
C GLY A 159 -1.93 19.45 -17.43
N LEU A 160 -2.78 18.72 -18.16
CA LEU A 160 -2.40 17.90 -19.32
C LEU A 160 -1.93 18.76 -20.50
N ILE A 161 -2.68 19.81 -20.86
CA ILE A 161 -2.29 20.75 -21.94
C ILE A 161 -0.99 21.45 -21.57
N TRP A 162 -0.84 21.87 -20.32
CA TRP A 162 0.39 22.47 -19.80
C TRP A 162 1.55 21.47 -19.88
N ALA A 163 1.34 20.23 -19.46
CA ALA A 163 2.32 19.15 -19.53
C ALA A 163 2.70 18.78 -20.98
N ILE A 164 1.75 18.81 -21.92
CA ILE A 164 2.01 18.58 -23.35
C ILE A 164 2.77 19.76 -23.97
N ARG A 165 2.42 21.00 -23.62
CA ARG A 165 3.13 22.18 -24.13
C ARG A 165 4.56 22.28 -23.61
N HIS A 166 4.78 21.87 -22.38
CA HIS A 166 6.10 21.85 -21.76
C HIS A 166 6.70 20.44 -21.80
N LEU A 167 6.24 19.54 -22.67
CA LEU A 167 6.61 18.12 -22.62
C LEU A 167 8.11 17.90 -22.70
N HIS A 168 8.88 18.82 -23.31
CA HIS A 168 10.34 18.75 -23.30
C HIS A 168 10.94 19.06 -21.92
N GLU A 169 10.55 20.18 -21.29
CA GLU A 169 10.99 20.59 -19.95
C GLU A 169 10.43 19.68 -18.84
N VAL A 170 9.18 19.24 -19.01
CA VAL A 170 8.49 18.28 -18.15
C VAL A 170 9.10 16.90 -18.32
N LYS A 171 9.52 16.48 -19.51
CA LYS A 171 10.25 15.21 -19.68
C LYS A 171 11.60 15.26 -18.98
N GLU A 172 12.34 16.35 -19.07
CA GLU A 172 13.58 16.52 -18.31
C GLU A 172 13.33 16.58 -16.81
N THR A 173 12.31 17.31 -16.35
CA THR A 173 11.93 17.43 -14.93
C THR A 173 11.39 16.12 -14.37
N ILE A 174 10.58 15.37 -15.13
CA ILE A 174 10.09 14.04 -14.77
C ILE A 174 11.25 13.05 -14.81
N GLN A 175 12.14 13.09 -15.80
CA GLN A 175 13.31 12.21 -15.82
C GLN A 175 14.25 12.51 -14.65
N GLN A 176 14.46 13.77 -14.31
CA GLN A 176 15.27 14.19 -13.18
C GLN A 176 14.56 13.86 -11.85
N GLY A 177 13.25 14.06 -11.77
CA GLY A 177 12.39 13.71 -10.64
C GLY A 177 12.34 12.21 -10.41
N LEU A 178 12.18 11.41 -11.47
CA LEU A 178 12.27 9.96 -11.46
C LEU A 178 13.68 9.50 -11.12
N LYS A 179 14.74 10.14 -11.64
CA LYS A 179 16.12 9.84 -11.22
C LYS A 179 16.30 10.15 -9.73
N ASN A 180 15.81 11.27 -9.24
CA ASN A 180 15.89 11.67 -7.83
C ASN A 180 15.05 10.75 -6.94
N LEU A 181 13.88 10.32 -7.41
CA LEU A 181 13.06 9.28 -6.78
C LEU A 181 13.82 7.97 -6.76
N VAL A 182 14.33 7.48 -7.89
CA VAL A 182 15.15 6.26 -7.95
C VAL A 182 16.39 6.37 -7.05
N LEU A 183 17.03 7.53 -6.99
CA LEU A 183 18.15 7.77 -6.08
C LEU A 183 17.71 7.76 -4.62
N ALA A 184 16.57 8.37 -4.28
CA ALA A 184 15.97 8.33 -2.95
C ALA A 184 15.53 6.91 -2.56
N PHE A 185 14.97 6.15 -3.51
CA PHE A 185 14.64 4.73 -3.43
C PHE A 185 15.87 3.88 -3.15
N ASN A 186 16.99 4.19 -3.79
CA ASN A 186 18.25 3.51 -3.53
C ASN A 186 18.87 3.91 -2.18
N HIS A 187 18.64 5.13 -1.69
CA HIS A 187 19.21 5.61 -0.42
C HIS A 187 18.40 5.20 0.81
N TYR A 188 17.08 5.14 0.71
CA TYR A 188 16.19 4.79 1.82
C TYR A 188 15.15 3.72 1.42
N PRO A 189 15.58 2.50 1.05
CA PRO A 189 14.67 1.45 0.57
C PRO A 189 13.46 1.16 1.49
N PRO A 190 13.58 1.15 2.84
CA PRO A 190 12.42 0.92 3.71
C PRO A 190 11.31 1.96 3.54
N LEU A 191 11.66 3.23 3.43
CA LEU A 191 10.68 4.33 3.31
C LEU A 191 9.99 4.31 1.96
N CYS A 192 10.65 3.77 0.93
CA CYS A 192 10.07 3.68 -0.38
C CYS A 192 9.01 2.59 -0.48
N PHE A 193 9.24 1.43 0.12
CA PHE A 193 8.19 0.43 0.30
C PHE A 193 7.02 0.97 1.14
N LEU A 194 7.31 1.77 2.17
CA LEU A 194 6.26 2.45 2.94
C LEU A 194 5.43 3.41 2.06
N LEU A 195 6.07 4.22 1.21
CA LEU A 195 5.36 5.12 0.29
C LEU A 195 4.51 4.35 -0.74
N VAL A 196 5.01 3.23 -1.26
CA VAL A 196 4.24 2.36 -2.17
C VAL A 196 3.04 1.75 -1.44
N THR A 197 3.20 1.34 -0.18
CA THR A 197 2.09 0.86 0.68
C THR A 197 1.00 1.93 0.81
N ILE A 198 1.39 3.17 1.11
CA ILE A 198 0.44 4.30 1.19
C ILE A 198 -0.26 4.51 -0.16
N GLY A 199 0.48 4.39 -1.27
CA GLY A 199 -0.08 4.46 -2.62
C GLY A 199 -1.16 3.41 -2.86
N TYR A 200 -0.91 2.15 -2.48
CA TYR A 200 -1.93 1.10 -2.56
C TYR A 200 -3.14 1.39 -1.68
N GLY A 201 -2.95 1.84 -0.44
CA GLY A 201 -4.07 2.19 0.45
C GLY A 201 -4.95 3.30 -0.14
N ILE A 202 -4.36 4.33 -0.76
CA ILE A 202 -5.13 5.37 -1.46
C ILE A 202 -5.93 4.77 -2.63
N VAL A 203 -5.33 3.89 -3.42
CA VAL A 203 -6.03 3.24 -4.53
C VAL A 203 -7.17 2.36 -4.02
N SER A 204 -6.97 1.62 -2.93
CA SER A 204 -8.01 0.80 -2.32
C SER A 204 -9.21 1.63 -1.89
N ILE A 205 -8.98 2.70 -1.11
CA ILE A 205 -10.03 3.62 -0.67
C ILE A 205 -10.82 4.21 -1.85
N LEU A 206 -10.16 4.44 -3.00
CA LEU A 206 -10.84 4.93 -4.19
C LEU A 206 -11.71 3.87 -4.89
N LEU A 207 -11.33 2.60 -4.81
CA LEU A 207 -12.09 1.47 -5.34
C LEU A 207 -13.32 1.19 -4.47
N ASP A 208 -13.18 1.32 -3.15
CA ASP A 208 -14.25 1.16 -2.14
C ASP A 208 -15.36 2.23 -2.22
N LEU A 209 -15.21 3.29 -3.02
CA LEU A 209 -16.19 4.40 -3.08
C LEU A 209 -17.60 4.00 -3.59
N ASP A 210 -17.89 2.72 -3.83
CA ASP A 210 -19.19 2.19 -4.24
C ASP A 210 -19.73 2.88 -5.52
N ILE A 211 -18.83 3.48 -6.32
CA ILE A 211 -19.19 4.18 -7.54
C ILE A 211 -19.63 3.16 -8.60
N PHE A 212 -19.09 1.95 -8.53
CA PHE A 212 -19.31 0.87 -9.47
C PHE A 212 -19.63 -0.43 -8.73
N VAL A 213 -20.81 -1.00 -8.97
CA VAL A 213 -21.25 -2.27 -8.37
C VAL A 213 -20.77 -3.42 -9.26
N ALA A 214 -19.49 -3.79 -9.15
CA ALA A 214 -18.93 -4.92 -9.88
C ALA A 214 -18.06 -5.78 -8.95
N ASP A 215 -18.38 -7.07 -8.83
CA ASP A 215 -17.65 -8.03 -7.98
C ASP A 215 -16.14 -8.04 -8.26
N PHE A 216 -15.76 -7.78 -9.52
CA PHE A 216 -14.35 -7.70 -9.91
C PHE A 216 -13.62 -6.49 -9.31
N LEU A 217 -14.31 -5.36 -9.10
CA LEU A 217 -13.71 -4.19 -8.46
C LEU A 217 -13.47 -4.45 -6.99
N LYS A 218 -14.42 -5.09 -6.30
CA LYS A 218 -14.22 -5.54 -4.92
C LYS A 218 -13.07 -6.55 -4.81
N PHE A 219 -12.98 -7.51 -5.72
CA PHE A 219 -11.78 -8.36 -5.83
C PHE A 219 -10.48 -7.59 -6.03
N PHE A 220 -10.51 -6.58 -6.89
CA PHE A 220 -9.32 -5.80 -7.20
C PHE A 220 -8.89 -4.93 -6.01
N GLU A 221 -9.84 -4.40 -5.24
CA GLU A 221 -9.63 -3.70 -3.98
C GLU A 221 -8.91 -4.59 -2.96
N GLU A 222 -9.48 -5.75 -2.62
CA GLU A 222 -8.90 -6.75 -1.72
C GLU A 222 -7.48 -7.17 -2.14
N LEU A 223 -7.27 -7.36 -3.46
CA LEU A 223 -5.97 -7.70 -4.02
C LEU A 223 -4.94 -6.56 -3.86
N ILE A 224 -5.39 -5.30 -3.95
CA ILE A 224 -4.56 -4.11 -3.76
C ILE A 224 -4.17 -3.95 -2.29
N GLU A 225 -5.10 -4.19 -1.35
CA GLU A 225 -4.83 -4.15 0.09
C GLU A 225 -3.85 -5.23 0.53
N MET A 226 -4.05 -6.46 0.05
CA MET A 226 -3.12 -7.56 0.29
C MET A 226 -1.72 -7.22 -0.23
N ASN A 227 -1.61 -6.54 -1.38
CA ASN A 227 -0.34 -6.05 -1.90
C ASN A 227 0.23 -4.88 -1.09
N ALA A 228 -0.60 -4.03 -0.48
CA ALA A 228 -0.15 -3.03 0.48
C ALA A 228 0.53 -3.71 1.68
N GLY A 229 -0.11 -4.72 2.27
CA GLY A 229 0.46 -5.55 3.33
C GLY A 229 1.78 -6.19 2.94
N LEU A 230 1.84 -6.82 1.77
CA LEU A 230 3.07 -7.43 1.23
C LEU A 230 4.19 -6.39 1.05
N THR A 231 3.86 -5.22 0.51
CA THR A 231 4.82 -4.13 0.30
C THR A 231 5.40 -3.65 1.63
N LEU A 232 4.54 -3.49 2.64
CA LEU A 232 4.97 -3.07 3.96
C LEU A 232 5.85 -4.14 4.61
N LEU A 233 5.58 -5.43 4.40
CA LEU A 233 6.47 -6.51 4.83
C LEU A 233 7.84 -6.43 4.14
N PHE A 234 7.90 -6.13 2.85
CA PHE A 234 9.17 -5.92 2.14
C PHE A 234 9.97 -4.72 2.68
N SER A 235 9.31 -3.72 3.26
CA SER A 235 10.00 -2.63 3.95
C SER A 235 10.80 -3.14 5.16
N CYS A 236 10.36 -4.20 5.83
CA CYS A 236 11.10 -4.83 6.93
C CYS A 236 12.35 -5.55 6.42
N PHE A 237 12.25 -6.28 5.31
CA PHE A 237 13.43 -6.88 4.67
C PHE A 237 14.43 -5.81 4.18
N ALA A 238 13.94 -4.66 3.74
CA ALA A 238 14.76 -3.52 3.41
C ALA A 238 15.52 -2.96 4.63
N ILE A 239 14.90 -2.91 5.82
CA ILE A 239 15.59 -2.51 7.07
C ILE A 239 16.75 -3.47 7.36
N ARG A 240 16.51 -4.78 7.27
CA ARG A 240 17.54 -5.81 7.47
C ARG A 240 18.69 -5.66 6.47
N SER A 241 18.38 -5.38 5.21
CA SER A 241 19.34 -5.16 4.13
C SER A 241 20.25 -3.94 4.43
N SER A 242 19.66 -2.80 4.79
CA SER A 242 20.39 -1.57 5.12
C SER A 242 21.41 -1.77 6.26
N ARG A 243 21.09 -2.64 7.23
CA ARG A 243 22.03 -3.03 8.30
C ARG A 243 23.28 -3.73 7.75
N GLN A 244 23.13 -4.65 6.80
CA GLN A 244 24.26 -5.40 6.25
C GLN A 244 25.23 -4.48 5.50
N THR A 245 24.71 -3.53 4.74
CA THR A 245 25.51 -2.50 4.07
C THR A 245 26.30 -1.65 5.07
N GLN A 246 25.68 -1.23 6.18
CA GLN A 246 26.36 -0.50 7.24
C GLN A 246 27.49 -1.31 7.91
N LEU A 247 27.31 -2.62 8.10
CA LEU A 247 28.34 -3.48 8.67
C LEU A 247 29.54 -3.63 7.73
N ASN A 248 29.31 -3.80 6.43
CA ASN A 248 30.37 -3.94 5.44
C ASN A 248 31.20 -2.66 5.27
N ASN A 249 30.57 -1.49 5.35
CA ASN A 249 31.27 -0.20 5.26
C ASN A 249 32.07 0.16 6.54
N SER A 250 31.89 -0.59 7.63
CA SER A 250 32.59 -0.36 8.90
C SER A 250 33.83 -1.25 9.11
N ARG A 251 34.14 -2.11 8.13
CA ARG A 251 35.35 -2.95 8.09
C ARG A 251 36.35 -2.34 7.13
#